data_AF-A0A3A5UJJ1-F1
#
_entry.id   AF-A0A3A5UJJ1-F1
#
_cell.length_a   1.000
_cell.length_b   1.000
_cell.length_c   1.000
_cell.angle_alpha   90.00
_cell.angle_beta   90.00
_cell.angle_gamma   90.00
#
_symmetry.space_group_name_H-M   'P 1'
#
loop_
_entity.id
_entity.type
_entity.pdbx_description
1 polymer ?
#
loop_
_entity_poly.entity_id
_entity_poly.type
_entity_poly.pdbx_seq_one_letter_code
_entity_poly.pdbx_strand_id
1 'polypeptide(L)'
;MASVSAWRLPQSRSDTPPHMTKTQISTTFEQVAILLELDGANRFRVIAYQNASRALATLEEDLLTVVQENRITEIKGIGKGIGGLISEAVLHGSWGNLDELYAKIPPGLIQMTGIPSLGPKRVRLLYEELKIDSLEKLKYACENNQIASLQGFGPKSQEKYLEGIDLLNRYQGRNRLDIGLAYGRVLEEKISKIPNVVKAQLAGSARRMRETIGDLDIVLGAKPEYQDGIIREIMDFPGIAEVKGQGTSKISLILEAEMLAEPIGSSEMDIALSESLSERSSNATIDAQIRIVNPETFPFTLAYFTGSKEHNIRMRQLAIDKGLRLNEFGLFSESEAGDKTGMEAAKNTLICSDESEIYKNLGMPWIPPELREDMGEIEAASEGNLPKLIEVGDLKGAFHNHTTSSDGAATLEEMANQAINLGWEYLGIADHSESLNIGGRQIGIPSNEMINQSIEIKKLNKYYQNENINFKLFHGSECDILSDGKLDYSLEIRNSLSHVIGSVHALGSWKNRDESTNTEFLIKAIEDPTFTILGHPTGRILQGREGFP
;
A
#
# COMPACT_ATOMS: atom_id res chain seq x y z
N MET A 1 7.14 2.10 -13.43
CA MET A 1 8.31 2.88 -12.96
C MET A 1 8.83 2.19 -11.71
N ALA A 2 10.15 2.02 -11.57
CA ALA A 2 10.74 1.48 -10.34
C ALA A 2 10.30 2.34 -9.14
N SER A 3 10.10 1.74 -7.98
CA SER A 3 9.89 2.48 -6.73
C SER A 3 11.04 3.47 -6.56
N VAL A 4 10.71 4.76 -6.44
CA VAL A 4 11.71 5.84 -6.38
C VAL A 4 11.88 6.35 -4.94
N SER A 5 11.33 5.65 -3.95
CA SER A 5 11.77 5.78 -2.57
C SER A 5 13.16 5.15 -2.43
N ALA A 6 13.97 5.73 -1.52
CA ALA A 6 15.41 5.51 -1.36
C ALA A 6 15.87 4.09 -1.76
N TRP A 7 16.58 4.00 -2.88
CA TRP A 7 17.16 2.74 -3.31
C TRP A 7 18.12 2.23 -2.24
N ARG A 8 18.14 0.90 -2.06
CA ARG A 8 19.07 0.21 -1.17
C ARG A 8 19.61 -1.01 -1.91
N LEU A 9 20.82 -1.41 -1.57
CA LEU A 9 21.37 -2.66 -2.06
C LEU A 9 20.51 -3.83 -1.55
N PRO A 10 20.24 -4.84 -2.40
CA PRO A 10 19.50 -6.02 -1.97
C PRO A 10 20.33 -6.82 -0.96
N GLN A 11 19.65 -7.39 0.03
CA GLN A 11 20.24 -8.31 1.00
C GLN A 11 19.92 -9.76 0.63
N SER A 12 20.85 -10.67 0.95
CA SER A 12 20.65 -12.09 0.67
C SER A 12 19.54 -12.65 1.55
N ARG A 13 18.72 -13.53 0.97
CA ARG A 13 17.65 -14.27 1.69
C ARG A 13 17.96 -15.77 1.80
N SER A 14 19.11 -16.20 1.29
CA SER A 14 19.53 -17.60 1.23
C SER A 14 20.87 -17.75 1.93
N ASP A 15 21.02 -18.82 2.71
CA ASP A 15 22.29 -19.17 3.36
C ASP A 15 23.27 -19.88 2.41
N THR A 16 22.82 -20.20 1.19
CA THR A 16 23.64 -20.84 0.15
C THR A 16 23.56 -20.11 -1.19
N PRO A 17 24.60 -20.16 -2.04
CA PRO A 17 24.55 -19.63 -3.40
C PRO A 17 23.41 -20.23 -4.24
N PRO A 18 22.75 -19.44 -5.10
CA PRO A 18 23.04 -18.04 -5.37
C PRO A 18 22.43 -17.11 -4.31
N HIS A 19 23.27 -16.30 -3.66
CA HIS A 19 22.83 -15.34 -2.65
C HIS A 19 22.07 -14.16 -3.24
N MET A 20 22.33 -13.84 -4.52
CA MET A 20 21.64 -12.84 -5.32
C MET A 20 21.22 -13.44 -6.67
N THR A 21 19.99 -13.18 -7.07
CA THR A 21 19.47 -13.60 -8.38
C THR A 21 19.95 -12.70 -9.51
N LYS A 22 19.92 -13.25 -10.73
CA LYS A 22 20.20 -12.51 -11.97
C LYS A 22 19.40 -11.22 -12.08
N THR A 23 18.11 -11.26 -11.74
CA THR A 23 17.23 -10.08 -11.77
C THR A 23 17.64 -9.04 -10.74
N GLN A 24 17.95 -9.45 -9.50
CA GLN A 24 18.42 -8.52 -8.45
C GLN A 24 19.71 -7.81 -8.87
N ILE A 25 20.67 -8.53 -9.47
CA ILE A 25 21.93 -7.95 -9.93
C ILE A 25 21.72 -7.02 -11.13
N SER A 26 20.90 -7.41 -12.10
CA SER A 26 20.56 -6.57 -13.24
C SER A 26 19.93 -5.24 -12.81
N THR A 27 18.97 -5.28 -11.89
CA THR A 27 18.31 -4.08 -11.34
C THR A 27 19.29 -3.23 -10.53
N THR A 28 20.16 -3.85 -9.72
CA THR A 28 21.19 -3.14 -8.96
C THR A 28 22.15 -2.40 -9.89
N PHE A 29 22.58 -3.00 -11.00
CA PHE A 29 23.47 -2.33 -11.96
C PHE A 29 22.81 -1.22 -12.75
N GLU A 30 21.50 -1.33 -13.01
CA GLU A 30 20.71 -0.22 -13.58
C GLU A 30 20.68 0.97 -12.60
N GLN A 31 20.43 0.72 -11.32
CA GLN A 31 20.48 1.73 -10.26
C GLN A 31 21.87 2.35 -10.13
N VAL A 32 22.93 1.54 -10.06
CA VAL A 32 24.32 2.00 -9.95
C VAL A 32 24.71 2.89 -11.13
N ALA A 33 24.26 2.58 -12.35
CA ALA A 33 24.52 3.45 -13.50
C ALA A 33 23.92 4.87 -13.31
N ILE A 34 22.69 4.95 -12.79
CA ILE A 34 22.01 6.21 -12.50
C ILE A 34 22.72 6.94 -11.35
N LEU A 35 23.06 6.24 -10.28
CA LEU A 35 23.79 6.82 -9.14
C LEU A 35 25.17 7.36 -9.55
N LEU A 36 25.91 6.63 -10.39
CA LEU A 36 27.19 7.07 -10.94
C LEU A 36 27.03 8.32 -11.81
N GLU A 37 25.93 8.43 -12.56
CA GLU A 37 25.65 9.62 -13.37
C GLU A 37 25.30 10.83 -12.50
N LEU A 38 24.54 10.63 -11.42
CA LEU A 38 24.26 11.64 -10.39
C LEU A 38 25.52 12.06 -9.63
N ASP A 39 26.42 11.12 -9.34
CA ASP A 39 27.71 11.36 -8.69
C ASP A 39 28.71 12.08 -9.60
N GLY A 40 28.42 12.11 -10.90
CA GLY A 40 29.31 12.70 -11.89
C GLY A 40 30.50 11.85 -12.28
N ALA A 41 30.39 10.53 -12.12
CA ALA A 41 31.39 9.59 -12.56
C ALA A 41 31.59 9.66 -14.09
N ASN A 42 32.73 9.13 -14.52
CA ASN A 42 33.09 9.09 -15.94
C ASN A 42 32.04 8.31 -16.77
N ARG A 43 31.69 8.84 -17.95
CA ARG A 43 30.71 8.25 -18.88
C ARG A 43 31.00 6.78 -19.24
N PHE A 44 32.27 6.40 -19.37
CA PHE A 44 32.65 5.01 -19.66
C PHE A 44 32.27 4.06 -18.52
N ARG A 45 32.36 4.53 -17.26
CA ARG A 45 31.95 3.77 -16.07
C ARG A 45 30.44 3.57 -16.03
N VAL A 46 29.66 4.63 -16.29
CA VAL A 46 28.19 4.54 -16.40
C VAL A 46 27.78 3.55 -17.49
N ILE A 47 28.36 3.67 -18.69
CA ILE A 47 28.06 2.77 -19.82
C ILE A 47 28.43 1.32 -19.49
N ALA A 48 29.51 1.08 -18.74
CA ALA A 48 29.91 -0.26 -18.35
C ALA A 48 28.83 -0.96 -17.49
N TYR A 49 28.26 -0.26 -16.49
CA TYR A 49 27.18 -0.81 -15.67
C TYR A 49 25.87 -0.99 -16.44
N GLN A 50 25.53 -0.07 -17.37
CA GLN A 50 24.37 -0.23 -18.24
C GLN A 50 24.52 -1.43 -19.19
N ASN A 51 25.71 -1.64 -19.74
CA ASN A 51 26.00 -2.79 -20.60
C ASN A 51 25.96 -4.10 -19.82
N ALA A 52 26.50 -4.12 -18.59
CA ALA A 52 26.45 -5.29 -17.74
C ALA A 52 25.02 -5.65 -17.31
N SER A 53 24.20 -4.66 -16.94
CA SER A 53 22.78 -4.85 -16.65
C SER A 53 22.05 -5.48 -17.84
N ARG A 54 22.21 -4.91 -19.05
CA ARG A 54 21.63 -5.47 -20.28
C ARG A 54 22.11 -6.89 -20.57
N ALA A 55 23.41 -7.14 -20.44
CA ALA A 55 23.99 -8.45 -20.69
C ALA A 55 23.45 -9.53 -19.74
N LEU A 56 23.29 -9.20 -18.45
CA LEU A 56 22.67 -10.09 -17.47
C LEU A 56 21.18 -10.30 -17.72
N ALA A 57 20.44 -9.27 -18.10
CA ALA A 57 19.02 -9.39 -18.41
C ALA A 57 18.75 -10.34 -19.61
N THR A 58 19.66 -10.37 -20.59
CA THR A 58 19.56 -11.23 -21.79
C THR A 58 20.26 -12.58 -21.66
N LEU A 59 20.91 -12.86 -20.53
CA LEU A 59 21.60 -14.14 -20.34
C LEU A 59 20.57 -15.26 -20.16
N GLU A 60 20.59 -16.25 -21.06
CA GLU A 60 19.68 -17.42 -21.00
C GLU A 60 20.22 -18.51 -20.07
N GLU A 61 21.54 -18.65 -19.97
CA GLU A 61 22.21 -19.61 -19.08
C GLU A 61 21.97 -19.27 -17.58
N ASP A 62 22.04 -20.30 -16.73
CA ASP A 62 21.98 -20.14 -15.29
C ASP A 62 23.21 -19.35 -14.77
N LEU A 63 22.94 -18.26 -14.05
CA LEU A 63 23.98 -17.33 -13.62
C LEU A 63 24.94 -17.96 -12.60
N LEU A 64 24.45 -18.84 -11.71
CA LEU A 64 25.30 -19.50 -10.72
C LEU A 64 26.32 -20.40 -11.42
N THR A 65 25.88 -21.18 -12.39
CA THR A 65 26.74 -22.05 -13.21
C THR A 65 27.82 -21.25 -13.92
N VAL A 66 27.45 -20.16 -14.61
CA VAL A 66 28.40 -19.28 -15.31
C VAL A 66 29.46 -18.68 -14.39
N VAL A 67 29.07 -18.32 -13.16
CA VAL A 67 29.97 -17.78 -12.14
C VAL A 67 30.92 -18.86 -11.59
N GLN A 68 30.39 -20.05 -11.26
CA GLN A 68 31.20 -21.18 -10.75
C GLN A 68 32.23 -21.66 -11.77
N GLU A 69 31.89 -21.63 -13.05
CA GLU A 69 32.80 -21.98 -14.15
C GLU A 69 33.79 -20.85 -14.51
N ASN A 70 33.76 -19.71 -13.81
CA ASN A 70 34.59 -18.52 -14.08
C ASN A 70 34.40 -17.93 -15.50
N ARG A 71 33.24 -18.15 -16.12
CA ARG A 71 32.92 -17.69 -17.49
C ARG A 71 32.25 -16.32 -17.52
N ILE A 72 32.00 -15.70 -16.37
CA ILE A 72 31.24 -14.44 -16.28
C ILE A 72 31.88 -13.28 -17.08
N THR A 73 33.23 -13.24 -17.16
CA THR A 73 33.95 -12.22 -17.93
C THR A 73 34.00 -12.47 -19.43
N GLU A 74 33.54 -13.65 -19.88
CA GLU A 74 33.42 -13.98 -21.31
C GLU A 74 32.16 -13.35 -21.92
N ILE A 75 31.18 -12.99 -21.07
CA ILE A 75 29.96 -12.31 -21.50
C ILE A 75 30.32 -10.91 -22.00
N LYS A 76 29.97 -10.64 -23.27
CA LYS A 76 30.17 -9.34 -23.89
C LYS A 76 29.44 -8.24 -23.08
N GLY A 77 30.20 -7.29 -22.56
CA GLY A 77 29.70 -6.19 -21.74
C GLY A 77 30.05 -6.30 -20.26
N ILE A 78 30.63 -7.43 -19.82
CA ILE A 78 31.06 -7.67 -18.44
C ILE A 78 32.59 -7.77 -18.38
N GLY A 79 33.25 -6.72 -17.88
CA GLY A 79 34.70 -6.71 -17.66
C GLY A 79 35.10 -7.23 -16.27
N LYS A 80 36.41 -7.44 -16.03
CA LYS A 80 36.95 -8.04 -14.78
C LYS A 80 36.40 -7.42 -13.49
N GLY A 81 36.31 -6.10 -13.39
CA GLY A 81 35.81 -5.43 -12.18
C GLY A 81 34.33 -5.71 -11.91
N ILE A 82 33.49 -5.63 -12.95
CA ILE A 82 32.05 -5.93 -12.83
C ILE A 82 31.83 -7.43 -12.64
N GLY A 83 32.58 -8.28 -13.34
CA GLY A 83 32.55 -9.73 -13.17
C GLY A 83 32.91 -10.16 -11.74
N GLY A 84 33.87 -9.49 -11.11
CA GLY A 84 34.20 -9.67 -9.70
C GLY A 84 33.01 -9.35 -8.79
N LEU A 85 32.37 -8.19 -8.98
CA LEU A 85 31.18 -7.80 -8.21
C LEU A 85 30.00 -8.77 -8.40
N ILE A 86 29.77 -9.26 -9.63
CA ILE A 86 28.73 -10.27 -9.89
C ILE A 86 29.04 -11.56 -9.12
N SER A 87 30.29 -12.01 -9.19
CA SER A 87 30.72 -13.24 -8.53
C SER A 87 30.57 -13.13 -7.01
N GLU A 88 30.96 -12.00 -6.44
CA GLU A 88 30.80 -11.69 -5.01
C GLU A 88 29.32 -11.67 -4.60
N ALA A 89 28.48 -10.99 -5.36
CA ALA A 89 27.04 -10.93 -5.09
C ALA A 89 26.38 -12.31 -5.15
N VAL A 90 26.74 -13.14 -6.13
CA VAL A 90 26.16 -14.49 -6.30
C VAL A 90 26.68 -15.48 -5.25
N LEU A 91 27.99 -15.46 -4.95
CA LEU A 91 28.63 -16.47 -4.10
C LEU A 91 28.69 -16.09 -2.62
N HIS A 92 28.63 -14.80 -2.29
CA HIS A 92 28.83 -14.30 -0.93
C HIS A 92 27.74 -13.32 -0.47
N GLY A 93 26.88 -12.84 -1.37
CA GLY A 93 25.80 -11.93 -1.03
C GLY A 93 26.25 -10.50 -0.68
N SER A 94 27.49 -10.13 -1.00
CA SER A 94 28.07 -8.81 -0.75
C SER A 94 28.33 -8.03 -2.06
N TRP A 95 28.53 -6.72 -1.94
CA TRP A 95 28.48 -5.77 -3.07
C TRP A 95 29.75 -4.90 -3.19
N GLY A 96 30.89 -5.33 -2.66
CA GLY A 96 32.07 -4.47 -2.54
C GLY A 96 31.71 -3.13 -1.87
N ASN A 97 32.19 -2.02 -2.45
CA ASN A 97 31.96 -0.65 -1.92
C ASN A 97 30.76 0.07 -2.56
N LEU A 98 29.74 -0.66 -3.05
CA LEU A 98 28.58 0.00 -3.67
C LEU A 98 27.70 0.72 -2.62
N ASP A 99 27.74 0.31 -1.36
CA ASP A 99 27.03 0.93 -0.24
C ASP A 99 27.42 2.40 -0.06
N GLU A 100 28.71 2.74 -0.22
CA GLU A 100 29.21 4.11 -0.17
C GLU A 100 28.54 5.00 -1.23
N LEU A 101 28.35 4.48 -2.44
CA LEU A 101 27.71 5.21 -3.54
C LEU A 101 26.23 5.47 -3.25
N TYR A 102 25.52 4.49 -2.66
CA TYR A 102 24.13 4.65 -2.26
C TYR A 102 23.97 5.66 -1.12
N ALA A 103 24.89 5.66 -0.15
CA ALA A 103 24.88 6.60 0.97
C ALA A 103 25.21 8.05 0.54
N LYS A 104 26.03 8.22 -0.52
CA LYS A 104 26.49 9.53 -1.00
C LYS A 104 25.40 10.34 -1.71
N ILE A 105 24.45 9.67 -2.38
CA ILE A 105 23.45 10.34 -3.21
C ILE A 105 22.17 10.57 -2.40
N PRO A 106 21.72 11.83 -2.21
CA PRO A 106 20.50 12.10 -1.47
C PRO A 106 19.27 11.47 -2.16
N PRO A 107 18.32 10.89 -1.39
CA PRO A 107 17.15 10.22 -1.95
C PRO A 107 16.32 11.10 -2.89
N GLY A 108 16.22 12.40 -2.63
CA GLY A 108 15.45 13.31 -3.48
C GLY A 108 16.05 13.49 -4.88
N LEU A 109 17.36 13.27 -5.07
CA LEU A 109 17.96 13.26 -6.41
C LEU A 109 17.46 12.05 -7.20
N ILE A 110 17.36 10.90 -6.56
CA ILE A 110 16.82 9.67 -7.16
C ILE A 110 15.35 9.91 -7.54
N GLN A 111 14.55 10.47 -6.62
CA GLN A 111 13.15 10.84 -6.87
C GLN A 111 12.97 11.72 -8.10
N MET A 112 13.79 12.76 -8.23
CA MET A 112 13.74 13.68 -9.37
C MET A 112 14.01 12.99 -10.71
N THR A 113 14.81 11.92 -10.76
CA THR A 113 15.03 11.17 -12.01
C THR A 113 13.79 10.45 -12.53
N GLY A 114 12.76 10.28 -11.68
CA GLY A 114 11.47 9.75 -12.09
C GLY A 114 10.59 10.77 -12.84
N ILE A 115 10.90 12.06 -12.80
CA ILE A 115 10.13 13.11 -13.47
C ILE A 115 10.34 12.97 -15.00
N PRO A 116 9.27 12.84 -15.81
CA PRO A 116 9.41 12.76 -17.25
C PRO A 116 10.23 13.92 -17.81
N SER A 117 11.17 13.61 -18.71
CA SER A 117 12.13 14.57 -19.30
C SER A 117 13.19 15.17 -18.37
N LEU A 118 13.24 14.78 -17.09
CA LEU A 118 14.27 15.18 -16.14
C LEU A 118 15.22 13.99 -15.83
N GLY A 119 16.20 13.77 -16.72
CA GLY A 119 17.18 12.70 -16.54
C GLY A 119 18.31 13.02 -15.55
N PRO A 120 19.10 12.01 -15.12
CA PRO A 120 20.14 12.15 -14.08
C PRO A 120 21.13 13.29 -14.29
N LYS A 121 21.58 13.53 -15.53
CA LYS A 121 22.48 14.66 -15.84
C LYS A 121 21.90 16.03 -15.47
N ARG A 122 20.60 16.21 -15.74
CA ARG A 122 19.91 17.48 -15.48
C ARG A 122 19.63 17.63 -13.99
N VAL A 123 19.23 16.54 -13.32
CA VAL A 123 19.09 16.50 -11.86
C VAL A 123 20.39 16.90 -11.17
N ARG A 124 21.52 16.33 -11.59
CA ARG A 124 22.84 16.70 -11.07
C ARG A 124 23.14 18.18 -11.25
N LEU A 125 22.90 18.72 -12.45
CA LEU A 125 23.13 20.15 -12.72
C LEU A 125 22.28 21.05 -11.81
N LEU A 126 21.02 20.68 -11.56
CA LEU A 126 20.15 21.39 -10.61
C LEU A 126 20.67 21.31 -9.17
N TYR A 127 21.21 20.17 -8.76
CA TYR A 127 21.84 20.02 -7.44
C TYR A 127 23.14 20.82 -7.33
N GLU A 128 23.98 20.84 -8.37
CA GLU A 128 25.24 21.57 -8.37
C GLU A 128 25.03 23.10 -8.30
N GLU A 129 24.16 23.62 -9.17
CA GLU A 129 23.91 25.06 -9.33
C GLU A 129 22.99 25.64 -8.23
N LEU A 130 21.90 24.92 -7.88
CA LEU A 130 20.85 25.43 -7.00
C LEU A 130 20.70 24.69 -5.68
N LYS A 131 21.50 23.63 -5.42
CA LYS A 131 21.40 22.78 -4.21
C LYS A 131 20.00 22.19 -4.01
N ILE A 132 19.31 21.92 -5.12
CA ILE A 132 18.01 21.24 -5.13
C ILE A 132 18.26 19.75 -4.91
N ASP A 133 17.81 19.25 -3.76
CA ASP A 133 18.03 17.86 -3.31
C ASP A 133 16.75 17.08 -3.01
N SER A 134 15.60 17.67 -3.34
CA SER A 134 14.26 17.21 -2.97
C SER A 134 13.21 17.72 -3.96
N LEU A 135 12.08 17.02 -4.07
CA LEU A 135 10.98 17.41 -4.97
C LEU A 135 10.37 18.75 -4.56
N GLU A 136 10.32 19.04 -3.25
CA GLU A 136 9.80 20.29 -2.69
C GLU A 136 10.68 21.47 -3.10
N LYS A 137 12.01 21.34 -2.98
CA LYS A 137 12.95 22.37 -3.44
C LYS A 137 12.88 22.55 -4.95
N LEU A 138 12.69 21.47 -5.71
CA LEU A 138 12.53 21.55 -7.16
C LEU A 138 11.25 22.29 -7.53
N LYS A 139 10.13 21.98 -6.87
CA LYS A 139 8.84 22.65 -7.08
C LYS A 139 8.96 24.15 -6.76
N TYR A 140 9.51 24.48 -5.60
CA TYR A 140 9.76 25.87 -5.21
C TYR A 140 10.62 26.61 -6.24
N ALA A 141 11.71 26.00 -6.72
CA ALA A 141 12.57 26.61 -7.73
C ALA A 141 11.84 26.82 -9.07
N CYS A 142 10.94 25.90 -9.45
CA CYS A 142 10.12 26.08 -10.64
C CYS A 142 9.10 27.22 -10.47
N GLU A 143 8.39 27.29 -9.35
CA GLU A 143 7.38 28.32 -9.07
C GLU A 143 8.01 29.73 -9.01
N ASN A 144 9.27 29.82 -8.55
CA ASN A 144 10.02 31.07 -8.45
C ASN A 144 10.84 31.41 -9.71
N ASN A 145 10.61 30.72 -10.83
CA ASN A 145 11.31 30.92 -12.10
C ASN A 145 12.85 30.78 -12.04
N GLN A 146 13.35 30.02 -11.07
CA GLN A 146 14.79 29.81 -10.87
C GLN A 146 15.35 28.75 -11.83
N ILE A 147 14.51 27.87 -12.38
CA ILE A 147 14.93 26.84 -13.33
C ILE A 147 15.06 27.41 -14.74
N ALA A 148 14.10 28.24 -15.17
CA ALA A 148 14.09 28.80 -16.52
C ALA A 148 15.29 29.69 -16.85
N SER A 149 15.98 30.23 -15.83
CA SER A 149 17.15 31.10 -15.96
C SER A 149 18.49 30.35 -16.07
N LEU A 150 18.52 29.03 -15.82
CA LEU A 150 19.74 28.23 -15.90
C LEU A 150 20.11 27.87 -17.35
N GLN A 151 21.41 27.85 -17.65
CA GLN A 151 21.92 27.45 -18.96
C GLN A 151 21.54 26.01 -19.28
N GLY A 152 20.88 25.79 -20.43
CA GLY A 152 20.36 24.47 -20.83
C GLY A 152 18.98 24.15 -20.26
N PHE A 153 18.38 25.07 -19.51
CA PHE A 153 16.97 25.06 -19.09
C PHE A 153 16.24 26.23 -19.74
N GLY A 154 14.91 26.17 -19.75
CA GLY A 154 14.07 27.23 -20.30
C GLY A 154 12.63 27.08 -19.82
N PRO A 155 11.75 28.05 -20.12
CA PRO A 155 10.38 28.09 -19.60
C PRO A 155 9.60 26.78 -19.82
N LYS A 156 9.72 26.20 -21.02
CA LYS A 156 9.09 24.91 -21.36
C LYS A 156 9.61 23.72 -20.54
N SER A 157 10.86 23.75 -20.11
CA SER A 157 11.40 22.67 -19.25
C SER A 157 10.85 22.81 -17.84
N GLN A 158 10.75 24.04 -17.33
CA GLN A 158 10.21 24.33 -16.01
C GLN A 158 8.73 23.93 -15.90
N GLU A 159 7.92 24.30 -16.88
CA GLU A 159 6.51 23.90 -16.98
C GLU A 159 6.37 22.37 -16.97
N LYS A 160 7.14 21.67 -17.81
CA LYS A 160 7.19 20.20 -17.82
C LYS A 160 7.63 19.57 -16.51
N TYR A 161 8.49 20.24 -15.73
CA TYR A 161 8.90 19.74 -14.42
C TYR A 161 7.82 19.96 -13.38
N LEU A 162 7.10 21.08 -13.39
CA LEU A 162 5.93 21.27 -12.54
C LEU A 162 4.85 20.23 -12.84
N GLU A 163 4.47 20.08 -14.10
CA GLU A 163 3.55 19.04 -14.54
C GLU A 163 4.05 17.66 -14.15
N GLY A 164 5.34 17.38 -14.37
CA GLY A 164 5.96 16.11 -14.06
C GLY A 164 6.08 15.82 -12.57
N ILE A 165 6.22 16.83 -11.70
CA ILE A 165 6.20 16.70 -10.23
C ILE A 165 4.79 16.34 -9.79
N ASP A 166 3.78 17.05 -10.27
CA ASP A 166 2.39 16.76 -9.93
C ASP A 166 2.00 15.38 -10.42
N LEU A 167 2.44 15.00 -11.62
CA LEU A 167 2.26 13.69 -12.21
C LEU A 167 2.99 12.59 -11.44
N LEU A 168 4.21 12.84 -10.96
CA LEU A 168 4.99 11.90 -10.16
C LEU A 168 4.41 11.73 -8.76
N ASN A 169 3.88 12.79 -8.16
CA ASN A 169 3.10 12.72 -6.92
C ASN A 169 1.83 11.88 -7.12
N ARG A 170 1.17 12.01 -8.27
CA ARG A 170 0.00 11.18 -8.65
C ARG A 170 0.40 9.72 -8.94
N TYR A 171 1.51 9.46 -9.63
CA TYR A 171 1.94 8.11 -10.05
C TYR A 171 2.78 7.33 -9.02
N GLN A 172 3.49 7.99 -8.11
CA GLN A 172 4.19 7.35 -6.99
C GLN A 172 3.34 7.26 -5.74
N GLY A 173 2.26 8.05 -5.66
CA GLY A 173 1.31 7.98 -4.58
C GLY A 173 0.59 6.65 -4.62
N ARG A 174 1.06 5.67 -3.84
CA ARG A 174 0.10 4.71 -3.31
C ARG A 174 -0.99 5.54 -2.62
N ASN A 175 -2.24 5.11 -2.62
CA ASN A 175 -3.30 5.73 -1.85
C ASN A 175 -3.54 4.93 -0.59
N ARG A 176 -3.93 5.57 0.51
CA ARG A 176 -4.42 4.83 1.69
C ARG A 176 -5.67 4.05 1.29
N LEU A 177 -5.83 2.86 1.86
CA LEU A 177 -6.95 1.98 1.51
C LEU A 177 -8.31 2.63 1.70
N ASP A 178 -8.50 3.43 2.75
CA ASP A 178 -9.77 4.11 3.04
C ASP A 178 -10.17 5.07 1.93
N ILE A 179 -9.22 5.87 1.42
CA ILE A 179 -9.43 6.73 0.25
C ILE A 179 -9.74 5.88 -0.97
N GLY A 180 -8.92 4.85 -1.23
CA GLY A 180 -9.12 3.95 -2.35
C GLY A 180 -10.50 3.28 -2.38
N LEU A 181 -10.93 2.73 -1.25
CA LEU A 181 -12.22 2.08 -1.12
C LEU A 181 -13.39 3.04 -1.29
N ALA A 182 -13.26 4.30 -0.87
CA ALA A 182 -14.28 5.31 -1.09
C ALA A 182 -14.56 5.49 -2.58
N TYR A 183 -13.53 5.82 -3.36
CA TYR A 183 -13.65 5.98 -4.82
C TYR A 183 -14.04 4.67 -5.51
N GLY A 184 -13.40 3.55 -5.11
CA GLY A 184 -13.63 2.24 -5.71
C GLY A 184 -15.08 1.76 -5.55
N ARG A 185 -15.68 1.95 -4.38
CA ARG A 185 -17.08 1.56 -4.11
C ARG A 185 -18.06 2.42 -4.88
N VAL A 186 -17.87 3.74 -4.96
CA VAL A 186 -18.73 4.60 -5.81
C VAL A 186 -18.67 4.12 -7.25
N LEU A 187 -17.45 3.95 -7.78
CA LEU A 187 -17.26 3.62 -9.18
C LEU A 187 -17.82 2.24 -9.50
N GLU A 188 -17.60 1.24 -8.64
CA GLU A 188 -18.20 -0.10 -8.76
C GLU A 188 -19.73 -0.02 -8.77
N GLU A 189 -20.33 0.74 -7.84
CA GLU A 189 -21.78 0.88 -7.75
C GLU A 189 -22.36 1.57 -9.00
N LYS A 190 -21.76 2.69 -9.43
CA LYS A 190 -22.17 3.41 -10.64
C LYS A 190 -22.12 2.51 -11.88
N ILE A 191 -21.02 1.76 -12.06
CA ILE A 191 -20.88 0.81 -13.18
C ILE A 191 -21.93 -0.30 -13.07
N SER A 192 -22.19 -0.82 -11.86
CA SER A 192 -23.14 -1.91 -11.67
C SER A 192 -24.59 -1.56 -12.04
N LYS A 193 -24.95 -0.26 -12.01
CA LYS A 193 -26.28 0.25 -12.36
C LYS A 193 -26.49 0.46 -13.87
N ILE A 194 -25.42 0.44 -14.66
CA ILE A 194 -25.51 0.60 -16.11
C ILE A 194 -26.28 -0.59 -16.73
N PRO A 195 -27.27 -0.36 -17.62
CA PRO A 195 -27.98 -1.43 -18.29
C PRO A 195 -27.06 -2.40 -19.04
N ASN A 196 -27.33 -3.71 -18.91
CA ASN A 196 -26.57 -4.81 -19.51
C ASN A 196 -25.19 -5.09 -18.89
N VAL A 197 -24.80 -4.38 -17.84
CA VAL A 197 -23.74 -4.85 -16.94
C VAL A 197 -24.28 -6.03 -16.15
N VAL A 198 -23.68 -7.20 -16.34
CA VAL A 198 -24.07 -8.42 -15.61
C VAL A 198 -23.51 -8.39 -14.19
N LYS A 199 -22.26 -7.93 -14.05
CA LYS A 199 -21.56 -7.78 -12.78
C LYS A 199 -20.42 -6.79 -12.93
N ALA A 200 -20.18 -5.99 -11.89
CA ALA A 200 -18.97 -5.18 -11.73
C ALA A 200 -18.39 -5.49 -10.35
N GLN A 201 -17.06 -5.53 -10.22
CA GLN A 201 -16.41 -5.82 -8.95
C GLN A 201 -15.03 -5.17 -8.87
N LEU A 202 -14.73 -4.51 -7.75
CA LEU A 202 -13.39 -4.06 -7.41
C LEU A 202 -12.44 -5.27 -7.27
N ALA A 203 -11.23 -5.13 -7.79
CA ALA A 203 -10.17 -6.12 -7.83
C ALA A 203 -8.87 -5.52 -7.26
N GLY A 204 -7.73 -6.05 -7.66
CA GLY A 204 -6.42 -5.53 -7.29
C GLY A 204 -6.14 -5.53 -5.79
N SER A 205 -5.22 -4.66 -5.40
CA SER A 205 -4.80 -4.52 -4.00
C SER A 205 -5.87 -3.98 -3.07
N ALA A 206 -6.87 -3.26 -3.60
CA ALA A 206 -8.01 -2.78 -2.82
C ALA A 206 -8.91 -3.93 -2.38
N ARG A 207 -9.21 -4.88 -3.30
CA ARG A 207 -9.99 -6.08 -2.96
C ARG A 207 -9.27 -6.99 -1.95
N ARG A 208 -7.93 -6.97 -1.93
CA ARG A 208 -7.12 -7.71 -0.93
C ARG A 208 -6.88 -6.94 0.37
N MET A 209 -7.51 -5.77 0.54
CA MET A 209 -7.43 -4.94 1.74
C MET A 209 -5.99 -4.52 2.10
N ARG A 210 -5.13 -4.28 1.10
CA ARG A 210 -3.78 -3.76 1.35
C ARG A 210 -3.86 -2.36 1.92
N GLU A 211 -3.14 -2.11 3.01
CA GLU A 211 -3.14 -0.83 3.75
C GLU A 211 -2.91 0.42 2.89
N THR A 212 -2.20 0.23 1.79
CA THR A 212 -2.06 1.20 0.72
C THR A 212 -2.26 0.48 -0.62
N ILE A 213 -2.77 1.18 -1.63
CA ILE A 213 -3.07 0.63 -2.96
C ILE A 213 -2.41 1.48 -4.04
N GLY A 214 -2.23 0.94 -5.25
CA GLY A 214 -1.79 1.74 -6.41
C GLY A 214 -2.98 2.46 -7.05
N ASP A 215 -3.36 1.95 -8.21
CA ASP A 215 -4.62 2.24 -8.87
C ASP A 215 -5.77 1.35 -8.36
N LEU A 216 -6.99 1.74 -8.72
CA LEU A 216 -8.19 0.93 -8.57
C LEU A 216 -8.33 0.03 -9.80
N ASP A 217 -8.53 -1.27 -9.58
CA ASP A 217 -8.86 -2.22 -10.64
C ASP A 217 -10.33 -2.60 -10.52
N ILE A 218 -11.11 -2.49 -11.59
CA ILE A 218 -12.49 -2.98 -11.66
C ILE A 218 -12.61 -3.97 -12.82
N VAL A 219 -13.24 -5.11 -12.55
CA VAL A 219 -13.65 -6.07 -13.57
C VAL A 219 -15.15 -5.98 -13.77
N LEU A 220 -15.57 -5.90 -15.03
CA LEU A 220 -16.94 -5.71 -15.48
C LEU A 220 -17.27 -6.82 -16.50
N GLY A 221 -18.38 -7.52 -16.28
CA GLY A 221 -18.93 -8.54 -17.17
C GLY A 221 -20.06 -7.99 -18.04
N ALA A 222 -19.87 -7.95 -19.35
CA ALA A 222 -20.88 -7.53 -20.32
C ALA A 222 -20.68 -8.21 -21.68
N LYS A 223 -21.80 -8.51 -22.38
CA LYS A 223 -21.73 -9.11 -23.71
C LYS A 223 -21.18 -8.12 -24.76
N PRO A 224 -20.45 -8.59 -25.79
CA PRO A 224 -19.77 -7.72 -26.76
C PRO A 224 -20.67 -6.66 -27.39
N GLU A 225 -21.91 -7.01 -27.72
CA GLU A 225 -22.88 -6.11 -28.36
C GLU A 225 -23.28 -4.90 -27.51
N TYR A 226 -23.04 -4.93 -26.19
CA TYR A 226 -23.37 -3.84 -25.27
C TYR A 226 -22.15 -3.03 -24.82
N GLN A 227 -20.93 -3.50 -25.07
CA GLN A 227 -19.70 -2.90 -24.51
C GLN A 227 -19.52 -1.44 -24.94
N ASP A 228 -19.74 -1.11 -26.21
CA ASP A 228 -19.61 0.27 -26.71
C ASP A 228 -20.61 1.24 -26.05
N GLY A 229 -21.80 0.75 -25.68
CA GLY A 229 -22.80 1.55 -24.98
C GLY A 229 -22.38 1.82 -23.53
N ILE A 230 -21.93 0.76 -22.84
CA ILE A 230 -21.45 0.84 -21.46
C ILE A 230 -20.23 1.75 -21.35
N ILE A 231 -19.27 1.64 -22.29
CA ILE A 231 -18.09 2.51 -22.33
C ILE A 231 -18.52 3.98 -22.45
N ARG A 232 -19.49 4.30 -23.33
CA ARG A 232 -19.99 5.67 -23.47
C ARG A 232 -20.60 6.19 -22.16
N GLU A 233 -21.41 5.39 -21.50
CA GLU A 233 -22.03 5.78 -20.23
C GLU A 233 -21.00 5.98 -19.10
N ILE A 234 -19.97 5.13 -19.02
CA ILE A 234 -18.86 5.32 -18.06
C ILE A 234 -18.13 6.64 -18.32
N MET A 235 -17.90 7.00 -19.58
CA MET A 235 -17.17 8.20 -19.97
C MET A 235 -17.93 9.49 -19.64
N ASP A 236 -19.25 9.39 -19.45
CA ASP A 236 -20.11 10.51 -19.08
C ASP A 236 -20.26 10.69 -17.55
N PHE A 237 -19.60 9.86 -16.73
CA PHE A 237 -19.68 9.99 -15.28
C PHE A 237 -19.06 11.30 -14.78
N PRO A 238 -19.74 12.01 -13.84
CA PRO A 238 -19.13 13.15 -13.16
C PRO A 238 -17.96 12.68 -12.28
N GLY A 239 -16.94 13.53 -12.15
CA GLY A 239 -15.73 13.23 -11.37
C GLY A 239 -14.65 12.43 -12.10
N ILE A 240 -14.72 12.33 -13.44
CA ILE A 240 -13.60 11.89 -14.28
C ILE A 240 -12.77 13.12 -14.65
N ALA A 241 -11.59 13.25 -14.05
CA ALA A 241 -10.66 14.34 -14.33
C ALA A 241 -9.91 14.16 -15.67
N GLU A 242 -9.52 12.93 -15.99
CA GLU A 242 -8.75 12.61 -17.19
C GLU A 242 -9.03 11.18 -17.68
N VAL A 243 -9.03 10.98 -18.99
CA VAL A 243 -9.06 9.65 -19.62
C VAL A 243 -7.68 9.37 -20.20
N LYS A 244 -6.90 8.52 -19.53
CA LYS A 244 -5.54 8.14 -19.95
C LYS A 244 -5.53 7.22 -21.16
N GLY A 245 -6.58 6.43 -21.34
CA GLY A 245 -6.69 5.51 -22.46
C GLY A 245 -8.03 4.78 -22.49
N GLN A 246 -8.53 4.56 -23.70
CA GLN A 246 -9.78 3.88 -23.95
C GLN A 246 -9.57 2.88 -25.09
N GLY A 247 -9.79 1.61 -24.79
CA GLY A 247 -9.88 0.53 -25.76
C GLY A 247 -11.22 -0.19 -25.63
N THR A 248 -11.43 -1.23 -26.43
CA THR A 248 -12.67 -2.01 -26.43
C THR A 248 -12.86 -2.84 -25.16
N SER A 249 -11.77 -3.25 -24.50
CA SER A 249 -11.79 -4.11 -23.31
C SER A 249 -11.15 -3.49 -22.08
N LYS A 250 -10.62 -2.27 -22.18
CA LYS A 250 -9.94 -1.57 -21.09
C LYS A 250 -10.16 -0.07 -21.16
N ILE A 251 -10.50 0.53 -20.02
CA ILE A 251 -10.54 1.98 -19.80
C ILE A 251 -9.52 2.33 -18.71
N SER A 252 -8.84 3.45 -18.84
CA SER A 252 -7.91 4.00 -17.83
C SER A 252 -8.28 5.45 -17.56
N LEU A 253 -8.61 5.75 -16.30
CA LEU A 253 -9.19 7.02 -15.85
C LEU A 253 -8.35 7.60 -14.70
N ILE A 254 -8.44 8.92 -14.53
CA ILE A 254 -8.16 9.60 -13.26
C ILE A 254 -9.50 10.08 -12.71
N LEU A 255 -9.80 9.71 -11.47
CA LEU A 255 -10.96 10.16 -10.73
C LEU A 255 -10.57 11.32 -9.81
N GLU A 256 -11.48 12.26 -9.60
CA GLU A 256 -11.35 13.39 -8.66
C GLU A 256 -12.51 13.43 -7.66
N ALA A 257 -12.41 14.28 -6.64
CA ALA A 257 -13.36 14.34 -5.51
C ALA A 257 -14.84 14.43 -5.92
N GLU A 258 -15.17 15.05 -7.06
CA GLU A 258 -16.54 15.09 -7.57
C GLU A 258 -17.14 13.69 -7.82
N MET A 259 -16.31 12.66 -8.02
CA MET A 259 -16.77 11.27 -8.09
C MET A 259 -17.53 10.85 -6.81
N LEU A 260 -17.13 11.39 -5.66
CA LEU A 260 -17.69 11.09 -4.33
C LEU A 260 -18.92 11.96 -3.97
N ALA A 261 -19.27 12.94 -4.81
CA ALA A 261 -20.30 13.94 -4.49
C ALA A 261 -21.73 13.35 -4.44
N GLU A 262 -21.95 12.19 -5.06
CA GLU A 262 -23.20 11.46 -4.94
C GLU A 262 -23.10 10.43 -3.82
N PRO A 263 -23.92 10.52 -2.76
CA PRO A 263 -23.83 9.61 -1.62
C PRO A 263 -24.00 8.14 -2.05
N ILE A 264 -23.10 7.29 -1.56
CA ILE A 264 -23.15 5.84 -1.66
C ILE A 264 -24.11 5.33 -0.57
N GLY A 265 -25.01 4.42 -0.90
CA GLY A 265 -25.83 3.72 0.09
C GLY A 265 -27.04 4.52 0.61
N SER A 266 -27.95 3.79 1.28
CA SER A 266 -29.19 4.34 1.85
C SER A 266 -29.08 4.64 3.35
N SER A 267 -27.91 4.45 3.97
CA SER A 267 -27.71 4.68 5.40
C SER A 267 -27.14 6.09 5.65
N GLU A 268 -27.60 6.77 6.71
CA GLU A 268 -27.10 8.10 7.08
C GLU A 268 -25.58 8.12 7.35
N MET A 269 -25.01 6.98 7.75
CA MET A 269 -23.58 6.87 8.04
C MET A 269 -22.71 6.85 6.79
N ASP A 270 -23.17 6.19 5.72
CA ASP A 270 -22.44 6.17 4.44
C ASP A 270 -22.40 7.58 3.83
N ILE A 271 -23.48 8.35 4.01
CA ILE A 271 -23.58 9.75 3.59
C ILE A 271 -22.58 10.62 4.35
N ALA A 272 -22.59 10.58 5.69
CA ALA A 272 -21.69 11.38 6.53
C ALA A 272 -20.21 11.02 6.31
N LEU A 273 -19.92 9.72 6.09
CA LEU A 273 -18.58 9.28 5.74
C LEU A 273 -18.16 9.84 4.38
N SER A 274 -19.02 9.77 3.36
CA SER A 274 -18.77 10.31 2.02
C SER A 274 -18.50 11.82 2.03
N GLU A 275 -19.29 12.59 2.78
CA GLU A 275 -19.08 14.03 2.96
C GLU A 275 -17.72 14.32 3.62
N SER A 276 -17.40 13.64 4.72
CA SER A 276 -16.12 13.83 5.42
C SER A 276 -14.90 13.46 4.56
N LEU A 277 -15.03 12.42 3.74
CA LEU A 277 -13.98 11.97 2.82
C LEU A 277 -13.83 12.96 1.66
N SER A 278 -14.93 13.51 1.15
CA SER A 278 -14.93 14.53 0.10
C SER A 278 -14.23 15.81 0.57
N GLU A 279 -14.50 16.27 1.78
CA GLU A 279 -13.82 17.45 2.36
C GLU A 279 -12.31 17.20 2.55
N ARG A 280 -11.94 16.04 3.11
CA ARG A 280 -10.55 15.65 3.37
C ARG A 280 -9.75 15.36 2.10
N SER A 281 -10.44 15.04 1.01
CA SER A 281 -9.84 14.60 -0.27
C SER A 281 -10.11 15.57 -1.42
N SER A 282 -10.49 16.82 -1.13
CA SER A 282 -10.87 17.83 -2.13
C SER A 282 -9.84 18.06 -3.26
N ASN A 283 -8.56 17.77 -3.02
CA ASN A 283 -7.48 17.85 -4.01
C ASN A 283 -6.88 16.48 -4.41
N ALA A 284 -7.42 15.38 -3.90
CA ALA A 284 -6.93 14.03 -4.19
C ALA A 284 -7.49 13.54 -5.52
N THR A 285 -6.65 12.82 -6.26
CA THR A 285 -7.06 12.09 -7.46
C THR A 285 -6.59 10.65 -7.35
N ILE A 286 -7.31 9.72 -7.98
CA ILE A 286 -6.95 8.31 -7.99
C ILE A 286 -7.03 7.73 -9.40
N ASP A 287 -6.02 6.96 -9.77
CA ASP A 287 -6.02 6.17 -10.99
C ASP A 287 -7.02 5.01 -10.90
N ALA A 288 -7.76 4.77 -11.97
CA ALA A 288 -8.65 3.62 -12.09
C ALA A 288 -8.50 2.92 -13.45
N GLN A 289 -8.48 1.59 -13.43
CA GLN A 289 -8.51 0.72 -14.59
C GLN A 289 -9.78 -0.12 -14.56
N ILE A 290 -10.56 -0.04 -15.63
CA ILE A 290 -11.76 -0.85 -15.80
C ILE A 290 -11.50 -1.85 -16.91
N ARG A 291 -11.79 -3.13 -16.65
CA ARG A 291 -11.68 -4.23 -17.61
C ARG A 291 -13.04 -4.79 -17.95
N ILE A 292 -13.32 -4.82 -19.25
CA ILE A 292 -14.61 -5.26 -19.79
C ILE A 292 -14.39 -6.62 -20.43
N VAL A 293 -15.10 -7.63 -19.92
CA VAL A 293 -14.98 -9.02 -20.38
C VAL A 293 -16.36 -9.64 -20.58
N ASN A 294 -16.40 -10.73 -21.34
CA ASN A 294 -17.63 -11.52 -21.44
C ASN A 294 -18.01 -12.10 -20.07
N PRO A 295 -19.30 -12.27 -19.78
CA PRO A 295 -19.74 -12.80 -18.48
C PRO A 295 -19.10 -14.15 -18.10
N GLU A 296 -18.87 -15.03 -19.08
CA GLU A 296 -18.23 -16.34 -18.90
C GLU A 296 -16.74 -16.24 -18.52
N THR A 297 -16.09 -15.13 -18.89
CA THR A 297 -14.68 -14.85 -18.61
C THR A 297 -14.47 -14.11 -17.29
N PHE A 298 -15.54 -13.48 -16.78
CA PHE A 298 -15.52 -12.67 -15.56
C PHE A 298 -14.80 -13.30 -14.36
N PRO A 299 -15.08 -14.56 -13.94
CA PRO A 299 -14.44 -15.11 -12.74
C PRO A 299 -12.93 -15.29 -12.87
N PHE A 300 -12.44 -15.66 -14.06
CA PHE A 300 -11.01 -15.82 -14.32
C PHE A 300 -10.28 -14.48 -14.32
N THR A 301 -10.89 -13.48 -14.97
CA THR A 301 -10.36 -12.11 -14.99
C THR A 301 -10.37 -11.52 -13.58
N LEU A 302 -11.44 -11.72 -12.81
CA LEU A 302 -11.52 -11.25 -11.42
C LEU A 302 -10.42 -11.90 -10.56
N ALA A 303 -10.24 -13.22 -10.64
CA ALA A 303 -9.18 -13.91 -9.90
C ALA A 303 -7.79 -13.38 -10.28
N TYR A 304 -7.52 -13.26 -11.58
CA TYR A 304 -6.25 -12.78 -12.11
C TYR A 304 -5.94 -11.34 -11.66
N PHE A 305 -6.90 -10.42 -11.79
CA PHE A 305 -6.69 -9.01 -11.42
C PHE A 305 -6.82 -8.76 -9.92
N THR A 306 -7.47 -9.64 -9.16
CA THR A 306 -7.38 -9.63 -7.70
C THR A 306 -5.96 -9.93 -7.25
N GLY A 307 -5.30 -10.91 -7.87
CA GLY A 307 -3.95 -11.31 -7.50
C GLY A 307 -3.86 -11.87 -6.07
N SER A 308 -2.73 -11.72 -5.37
CA SER A 308 -1.49 -11.06 -5.81
C SER A 308 -0.82 -11.75 -7.00
N LYS A 309 0.26 -11.15 -7.54
CA LYS A 309 1.04 -11.78 -8.62
C LYS A 309 1.58 -13.13 -8.15
N GLU A 310 2.07 -13.18 -6.91
CA GLU A 310 2.63 -14.35 -6.25
C GLU A 310 1.56 -15.43 -6.10
N HIS A 311 0.37 -15.09 -5.58
CA HIS A 311 -0.78 -15.99 -5.52
C HIS A 311 -1.16 -16.55 -6.90
N ASN A 312 -1.20 -15.70 -7.94
CA ASN A 312 -1.48 -16.15 -9.31
C ASN A 312 -0.42 -17.10 -9.88
N ILE A 313 0.85 -16.98 -9.46
CA ILE A 313 1.89 -17.93 -9.83
C ILE A 313 1.60 -19.30 -9.21
N ARG A 314 1.25 -19.34 -7.91
CA ARG A 314 0.88 -20.58 -7.21
C ARG A 314 -0.35 -21.25 -7.83
N MET A 315 -1.41 -20.48 -8.10
CA MET A 315 -2.62 -20.96 -8.77
C MET A 315 -2.32 -21.59 -10.14
N ARG A 316 -1.44 -20.96 -10.93
CA ARG A 316 -1.03 -21.49 -12.25
C ARG A 316 -0.19 -22.76 -12.12
N GLN A 317 0.70 -22.84 -11.14
CA GLN A 317 1.48 -24.05 -10.88
C GLN A 317 0.55 -25.23 -10.53
N LEU A 318 -0.43 -25.01 -9.66
CA LEU A 318 -1.43 -26.04 -9.31
C LEU A 318 -2.27 -26.48 -10.52
N ALA A 319 -2.61 -25.57 -11.42
CA ALA A 319 -3.27 -25.92 -12.67
C ALA A 319 -2.38 -26.85 -13.52
N ILE A 320 -1.11 -26.48 -13.69
CA ILE A 320 -0.13 -27.25 -14.47
C ILE A 320 0.04 -28.66 -13.89
N ASP A 321 0.14 -28.79 -12.57
CA ASP A 321 0.27 -30.08 -11.88
C ASP A 321 -0.94 -31.01 -12.11
N LYS A 322 -2.07 -30.44 -12.54
CA LYS A 322 -3.31 -31.15 -12.91
C LYS A 322 -3.49 -31.31 -14.43
N GLY A 323 -2.51 -30.95 -15.24
CA GLY A 323 -2.61 -30.97 -16.71
C GLY A 323 -3.49 -29.86 -17.28
N LEU A 324 -3.69 -28.77 -16.52
CA LEU A 324 -4.47 -27.61 -16.91
C LEU A 324 -3.58 -26.38 -17.08
N ARG A 325 -4.09 -25.38 -17.81
CA ARG A 325 -3.53 -24.03 -17.91
C ARG A 325 -4.55 -23.04 -17.36
N LEU A 326 -4.09 -22.13 -16.51
CA LEU A 326 -4.89 -21.03 -15.98
C LEU A 326 -4.34 -19.69 -16.47
N ASN A 327 -5.21 -18.83 -17.01
CA ASN A 327 -4.90 -17.45 -17.35
C ASN A 327 -6.09 -16.52 -17.02
N GLU A 328 -6.00 -15.25 -17.40
CA GLU A 328 -7.05 -14.25 -17.17
C GLU A 328 -8.35 -14.53 -17.92
N PHE A 329 -8.34 -15.45 -18.90
CA PHE A 329 -9.47 -15.76 -19.77
C PHE A 329 -10.17 -17.08 -19.42
N GLY A 330 -9.49 -18.01 -18.73
CA GLY A 330 -10.03 -19.34 -18.49
C GLY A 330 -9.09 -20.32 -17.77
N LEU A 331 -9.65 -21.49 -17.47
CA LEU A 331 -8.98 -22.69 -16.98
C LEU A 331 -9.28 -23.85 -17.93
N PHE A 332 -8.28 -24.40 -18.62
CA PHE A 332 -8.47 -25.33 -19.73
C PHE A 332 -7.36 -26.38 -19.80
N SER A 333 -7.55 -27.42 -20.61
CA SER A 333 -6.56 -28.48 -20.78
C SER A 333 -5.27 -27.98 -21.43
N GLU A 334 -4.13 -28.27 -20.79
CA GLU A 334 -2.79 -27.92 -21.30
C GLU A 334 -2.53 -28.59 -22.66
N SER A 335 -2.94 -29.87 -22.80
CA SER A 335 -2.72 -30.62 -24.03
C SER A 335 -3.54 -30.12 -25.21
N GLU A 336 -4.74 -29.58 -24.96
CA GLU A 336 -5.59 -29.00 -26.01
C GLU A 336 -5.15 -27.58 -26.40
N ALA A 337 -4.57 -26.85 -25.46
CA ALA A 337 -4.04 -25.51 -25.71
C ALA A 337 -2.81 -25.54 -26.62
N GLY A 338 -1.87 -26.45 -26.36
CA GLY A 338 -0.58 -26.48 -27.07
C GLY A 338 0.11 -25.11 -27.03
N ASP A 339 0.53 -24.62 -28.20
CA ASP A 339 1.21 -23.32 -28.34
C ASP A 339 0.27 -22.11 -28.37
N LYS A 340 -1.05 -22.30 -28.31
CA LYS A 340 -2.02 -21.20 -28.31
C LYS A 340 -1.86 -20.37 -27.04
N THR A 341 -2.14 -19.07 -27.16
CA THR A 341 -2.06 -18.13 -26.04
C THR A 341 -3.34 -17.30 -25.92
N GLY A 342 -3.48 -16.62 -24.77
CA GLY A 342 -4.60 -15.72 -24.50
C GLY A 342 -5.98 -16.39 -24.63
N MET A 343 -6.92 -15.67 -25.24
CA MET A 343 -8.31 -16.10 -25.41
C MET A 343 -8.45 -17.28 -26.40
N GLU A 344 -7.52 -17.46 -27.34
CA GLU A 344 -7.54 -18.60 -28.26
C GLU A 344 -7.27 -19.93 -27.52
N ALA A 345 -6.36 -19.90 -26.54
CA ALA A 345 -6.09 -21.04 -25.67
C ALA A 345 -7.30 -21.36 -24.78
N ALA A 346 -8.02 -20.34 -24.34
CA ALA A 346 -9.19 -20.46 -23.47
C ALA A 346 -10.50 -20.84 -24.18
N LYS A 347 -10.47 -21.16 -25.48
CA LYS A 347 -11.67 -21.49 -26.26
C LYS A 347 -12.49 -22.64 -25.67
N ASN A 348 -11.80 -23.62 -25.07
CA ASN A 348 -12.41 -24.77 -24.41
C ASN A 348 -12.28 -24.67 -22.87
N THR A 349 -12.37 -23.46 -22.30
CA THR A 349 -12.31 -23.28 -20.85
C THR A 349 -13.42 -24.05 -20.14
N LEU A 350 -13.09 -24.55 -18.95
CA LEU A 350 -14.06 -25.02 -17.99
C LEU A 350 -15.03 -23.89 -17.67
N ILE A 351 -16.30 -24.25 -17.50
CA ILE A 351 -17.35 -23.30 -17.12
C ILE A 351 -17.19 -23.05 -15.62
N CYS A 352 -16.97 -21.79 -15.25
CA CYS A 352 -16.99 -21.31 -13.88
C CYS A 352 -17.97 -20.15 -13.82
N SER A 353 -18.93 -20.22 -12.90
CA SER A 353 -19.91 -19.19 -12.59
C SER A 353 -19.34 -18.12 -11.66
N ASP A 354 -18.40 -18.50 -10.79
CA ASP A 354 -17.66 -17.61 -9.91
C ASP A 354 -16.22 -18.12 -9.66
N GLU A 355 -15.45 -17.37 -8.86
CA GLU A 355 -14.08 -17.75 -8.54
C GLU A 355 -13.99 -19.08 -7.77
N SER A 356 -14.99 -19.43 -6.94
CA SER A 356 -14.94 -20.63 -6.10
C SER A 356 -14.85 -21.91 -6.93
N GLU A 357 -15.45 -21.92 -8.12
CA GLU A 357 -15.34 -23.04 -9.05
C GLU A 357 -13.93 -23.19 -9.64
N ILE A 358 -13.17 -22.10 -9.77
CA ILE A 358 -11.75 -22.16 -10.17
C ILE A 358 -10.96 -22.93 -9.10
N TYR A 359 -11.09 -22.53 -7.83
CA TYR A 359 -10.42 -23.20 -6.71
C TYR A 359 -10.84 -24.67 -6.59
N LYS A 360 -12.14 -24.95 -6.75
CA LYS A 360 -12.68 -26.32 -6.72
C LYS A 360 -12.08 -27.19 -7.83
N ASN A 361 -11.95 -26.68 -9.06
CA ASN A 361 -11.30 -27.41 -10.15
C ASN A 361 -9.80 -27.64 -9.88
N LEU A 362 -9.17 -26.77 -9.09
CA LEU A 362 -7.81 -26.95 -8.58
C LEU A 362 -7.74 -27.78 -7.28
N GLY A 363 -8.86 -28.34 -6.82
CA GLY A 363 -8.91 -29.27 -5.69
C GLY A 363 -8.76 -28.62 -4.32
N MET A 364 -9.12 -27.33 -4.18
CA MET A 364 -9.04 -26.59 -2.92
C MET A 364 -10.30 -25.74 -2.69
N PRO A 365 -10.62 -25.36 -1.43
CA PRO A 365 -11.67 -24.39 -1.14
C PRO A 365 -11.30 -22.99 -1.69
N TRP A 366 -12.32 -22.14 -1.86
CA TRP A 366 -12.11 -20.75 -2.25
C TRP A 366 -11.32 -19.99 -1.18
N ILE A 367 -10.31 -19.25 -1.63
CA ILE A 367 -9.43 -18.46 -0.76
C ILE A 367 -9.91 -17.00 -0.78
N PRO A 368 -10.27 -16.43 0.39
CA PRO A 368 -10.61 -15.01 0.52
C PRO A 368 -9.51 -14.09 -0.05
N PRO A 369 -9.87 -13.02 -0.78
CA PRO A 369 -8.91 -12.08 -1.38
C PRO A 369 -7.83 -11.57 -0.41
N GLU A 370 -8.19 -11.34 0.85
CA GLU A 370 -7.32 -10.82 1.91
C GLU A 370 -6.14 -11.75 2.23
N LEU A 371 -6.26 -13.06 1.93
CA LEU A 371 -5.22 -14.05 2.17
C LEU A 371 -4.29 -14.27 0.96
N ARG A 372 -4.62 -13.71 -0.22
CA ARG A 372 -3.96 -14.03 -1.50
C ARG A 372 -2.62 -13.30 -1.65
N GLU A 373 -1.64 -13.66 -0.83
CA GLU A 373 -0.34 -13.01 -0.72
C GLU A 373 0.85 -13.98 -0.76
N ASP A 374 0.63 -15.28 -1.04
CA ASP A 374 1.66 -16.33 -1.03
C ASP A 374 2.39 -16.43 0.32
N MET A 375 1.60 -16.47 1.40
CA MET A 375 2.07 -16.53 2.79
C MET A 375 1.60 -17.80 3.53
N GLY A 376 1.20 -18.83 2.77
CA GLY A 376 0.74 -20.12 3.29
C GLY A 376 -0.73 -20.43 3.03
N GLU A 377 -1.46 -19.54 2.34
CA GLU A 377 -2.90 -19.69 2.09
C GLU A 377 -3.23 -20.86 1.17
N ILE A 378 -2.34 -21.18 0.23
CA ILE A 378 -2.52 -22.28 -0.73
C ILE A 378 -2.36 -23.63 -0.03
N GLU A 379 -1.34 -23.75 0.83
CA GLU A 379 -1.09 -24.93 1.66
C GLU A 379 -2.26 -25.14 2.62
N ALA A 380 -2.65 -24.09 3.34
CA ALA A 380 -3.79 -24.13 4.26
C ALA A 380 -5.10 -24.53 3.55
N ALA A 381 -5.36 -24.00 2.35
CA ALA A 381 -6.52 -24.39 1.55
C ALA A 381 -6.47 -25.87 1.14
N SER A 382 -5.32 -26.33 0.65
CA SER A 382 -5.14 -27.73 0.21
C SER A 382 -5.33 -28.73 1.35
N GLU A 383 -4.98 -28.35 2.58
CA GLU A 383 -5.18 -29.16 3.79
C GLU A 383 -6.56 -28.97 4.45
N GLY A 384 -7.39 -28.04 3.94
CA GLY A 384 -8.68 -27.72 4.55
C GLY A 384 -8.59 -26.95 5.87
N ASN A 385 -7.47 -26.27 6.11
CA ASN A 385 -7.12 -25.56 7.34
C ASN A 385 -7.09 -24.03 7.16
N LEU A 386 -7.89 -23.47 6.25
CA LEU A 386 -8.01 -22.02 6.12
C LEU A 386 -8.54 -21.39 7.42
N PRO A 387 -7.98 -20.25 7.84
CA PRO A 387 -8.47 -19.55 9.02
C PRO A 387 -9.88 -18.97 8.75
N LYS A 388 -10.72 -18.97 9.78
CA LYS A 388 -11.94 -18.15 9.76
C LYS A 388 -11.53 -16.69 9.95
N LEU A 389 -11.86 -15.84 8.97
CA LEU A 389 -11.61 -14.40 9.05
C LEU A 389 -12.69 -13.71 9.90
N ILE A 390 -12.30 -12.59 10.52
CA ILE A 390 -13.22 -11.69 11.22
C ILE A 390 -13.99 -10.90 10.17
N GLU A 391 -15.31 -10.84 10.32
CA GLU A 391 -16.20 -10.05 9.48
C GLU A 391 -16.71 -8.81 10.22
N VAL A 392 -17.25 -7.83 9.50
CA VAL A 392 -17.81 -6.61 10.11
C VAL A 392 -18.89 -6.94 11.15
N GLY A 393 -19.70 -7.97 10.90
CA GLY A 393 -20.75 -8.42 11.83
C GLY A 393 -20.23 -9.10 13.10
N ASP A 394 -18.95 -9.49 13.16
CA ASP A 394 -18.33 -10.02 14.38
C ASP A 394 -17.94 -8.90 15.37
N LEU A 395 -17.90 -7.64 14.90
CA LEU A 395 -17.53 -6.49 15.72
C LEU A 395 -18.68 -6.08 16.64
N LYS A 396 -18.49 -6.28 17.95
CA LYS A 396 -19.44 -5.89 19.01
C LYS A 396 -19.17 -4.54 19.65
N GLY A 397 -18.09 -3.88 19.26
CA GLY A 397 -17.64 -2.61 19.84
C GLY A 397 -16.14 -2.40 19.67
N ALA A 398 -15.66 -1.23 20.09
CA ALA A 398 -14.25 -0.84 20.05
C ALA A 398 -13.79 -0.27 21.40
N PHE A 399 -12.50 -0.40 21.73
CA PHE A 399 -11.94 0.10 23.00
C PHE A 399 -11.08 1.36 22.87
N HIS A 400 -10.65 1.74 21.67
CA HIS A 400 -9.75 2.88 21.47
C HIS A 400 -10.49 4.01 20.77
N ASN A 401 -11.15 4.87 21.55
CA ASN A 401 -11.97 5.96 21.03
C ASN A 401 -11.77 7.22 21.87
N HIS A 402 -11.66 8.37 21.19
CA HIS A 402 -11.40 9.67 21.80
C HIS A 402 -12.63 10.56 21.75
N THR A 403 -12.90 11.25 22.85
CA THR A 403 -14.01 12.21 22.98
C THR A 403 -13.49 13.65 22.98
N THR A 404 -14.39 14.62 23.02
CA THR A 404 -14.03 16.03 23.25
C THR A 404 -13.35 16.29 24.61
N SER A 405 -13.22 15.29 25.49
CA SER A 405 -12.40 15.41 26.71
C SER A 405 -10.90 15.47 26.42
N SER A 406 -10.44 14.95 25.27
CA SER A 406 -9.06 15.13 24.79
C SER A 406 -9.01 15.76 23.39
N ASP A 407 -8.79 14.98 22.33
CA ASP A 407 -8.68 15.45 20.94
C ASP A 407 -9.78 14.92 20.00
N GLY A 408 -10.79 14.23 20.55
CA GLY A 408 -11.95 13.79 19.79
C GLY A 408 -12.86 14.95 19.35
N ALA A 409 -13.61 14.72 18.27
CA ALA A 409 -14.53 15.71 17.70
C ALA A 409 -15.97 15.60 18.22
N ALA A 410 -16.31 14.49 18.90
CA ALA A 410 -17.66 14.20 19.38
C ALA A 410 -17.67 14.04 20.91
N THR A 411 -18.76 14.46 21.52
CA THR A 411 -19.02 14.27 22.94
C THR A 411 -19.22 12.79 23.27
N LEU A 412 -19.08 12.44 24.55
CA LEU A 412 -19.31 11.06 25.02
C LEU A 412 -20.71 10.55 24.65
N GLU A 413 -21.74 11.39 24.79
CA GLU A 413 -23.12 11.04 24.47
C GLU A 413 -23.33 10.82 22.97
N GLU A 414 -22.77 11.69 22.11
CA GLU A 414 -22.83 11.52 20.66
C GLU A 414 -22.16 10.23 20.20
N MET A 415 -20.97 9.91 20.73
CA MET A 415 -20.26 8.67 20.41
C MET A 415 -21.04 7.43 20.88
N ALA A 416 -21.59 7.46 22.09
CA ALA A 416 -22.36 6.36 22.63
C ALA A 416 -23.64 6.09 21.81
N ASN A 417 -24.36 7.16 21.45
CA ASN A 417 -25.55 7.05 20.61
C ASN A 417 -25.21 6.47 19.24
N GLN A 418 -24.10 6.90 18.62
CA GLN A 418 -23.70 6.35 17.33
C GLN A 418 -23.26 4.89 17.41
N ALA A 419 -22.57 4.48 18.48
CA ALA A 419 -22.24 3.08 18.70
C ALA A 419 -23.49 2.20 18.86
N ILE A 420 -24.53 2.70 19.54
CA ILE A 420 -25.84 2.00 19.63
C ILE A 420 -26.50 1.92 18.26
N ASN A 421 -26.48 2.99 17.46
CA ASN A 421 -27.04 3.00 16.10
C ASN A 421 -26.33 2.01 15.16
N LEU A 422 -25.03 1.81 15.36
CA LEU A 422 -24.23 0.79 14.70
C LEU A 422 -24.56 -0.65 15.13
N GLY A 423 -25.38 -0.82 16.17
CA GLY A 423 -25.70 -2.13 16.76
C GLY A 423 -24.58 -2.70 17.62
N TRP A 424 -23.62 -1.88 18.06
CA TRP A 424 -22.58 -2.33 18.98
C TRP A 424 -23.16 -2.57 20.38
N GLU A 425 -22.55 -3.51 21.09
CA GLU A 425 -22.88 -3.87 22.48
C GLU A 425 -22.05 -3.05 23.48
N TYR A 426 -20.93 -2.46 23.04
CA TYR A 426 -20.10 -1.63 23.91
C TYR A 426 -19.26 -0.59 23.16
N LEU A 427 -18.81 0.41 23.92
CA LEU A 427 -17.80 1.38 23.50
C LEU A 427 -16.85 1.68 24.65
N GLY A 428 -15.56 1.46 24.44
CA GLY A 428 -14.49 1.88 25.34
C GLY A 428 -13.94 3.23 24.93
N ILE A 429 -13.92 4.14 25.91
CA ILE A 429 -13.30 5.45 25.79
C ILE A 429 -11.84 5.32 26.24
N ALA A 430 -10.94 5.92 25.48
CA ALA A 430 -9.52 5.87 25.71
C ALA A 430 -8.88 7.25 25.43
N ASP A 431 -9.48 8.31 25.97
CA ASP A 431 -8.92 9.66 25.88
C ASP A 431 -7.46 9.72 26.36
N HIS A 432 -6.70 10.61 25.74
CA HIS A 432 -5.27 10.77 26.02
C HIS A 432 -4.97 11.14 27.47
N SER A 433 -3.91 10.55 28.00
CA SER A 433 -3.41 10.78 29.35
C SER A 433 -2.57 12.05 29.49
N GLU A 434 -2.32 12.45 30.74
CA GLU A 434 -1.79 13.77 31.12
C GLU A 434 -0.48 14.20 30.45
N SER A 435 0.38 13.31 29.96
CA SER A 435 1.64 13.79 29.35
C SER A 435 1.53 14.23 27.90
N LEU A 436 0.41 13.97 27.22
CA LEU A 436 0.32 14.26 25.79
C LEU A 436 0.22 15.77 25.50
N ASN A 437 1.24 16.26 24.81
CA ASN A 437 1.31 17.63 24.32
C ASN A 437 1.49 17.66 22.80
N ILE A 438 0.57 18.32 22.09
CA ILE A 438 0.67 18.53 20.64
C ILE A 438 0.76 20.03 20.36
N GLY A 439 1.85 20.45 19.71
CA GLY A 439 2.02 21.85 19.29
C GLY A 439 2.06 22.87 20.44
N GLY A 440 2.49 22.46 21.64
CA GLY A 440 2.54 23.31 22.83
C GLY A 440 1.23 23.36 23.63
N ARG A 441 0.18 22.63 23.20
CA ARG A 441 -1.08 22.52 23.92
C ARG A 441 -1.15 21.17 24.65
N GLN A 442 -1.53 21.25 25.93
CA GLN A 442 -1.85 20.09 26.74
C GLN A 442 -3.17 19.51 26.24
N ILE A 443 -3.14 18.30 25.67
CA ILE A 443 -4.33 17.61 25.13
C ILE A 443 -4.82 16.55 26.11
N GLY A 444 -3.88 15.90 26.78
CA GLY A 444 -4.18 14.88 27.76
C GLY A 444 -5.04 15.36 28.92
N ILE A 445 -5.93 14.50 29.40
CA ILE A 445 -6.76 14.78 30.58
C ILE A 445 -5.88 14.78 31.83
N PRO A 446 -5.87 15.84 32.65
CA PRO A 446 -5.17 15.84 33.93
C PRO A 446 -5.69 14.75 34.88
N SER A 447 -4.80 14.13 35.66
CA SER A 447 -5.18 13.03 36.58
C SER A 447 -6.34 13.39 37.53
N ASN A 448 -6.43 14.64 37.97
CA ASN A 448 -7.48 15.14 38.86
C ASN A 448 -8.84 15.37 38.16
N GLU A 449 -8.88 15.37 36.82
CA GLU A 449 -10.10 15.59 36.03
C GLU A 449 -10.73 14.28 35.54
N MET A 450 -10.01 13.16 35.57
CA MET A 450 -10.51 11.83 35.20
C MET A 450 -11.78 11.41 35.95
N ILE A 451 -11.99 11.93 37.16
CA ILE A 451 -13.20 11.67 37.93
C ILE A 451 -14.46 12.19 37.24
N ASN A 452 -14.38 13.28 36.47
CA ASN A 452 -15.52 13.88 35.78
C ASN A 452 -16.04 12.94 34.70
N GLN A 453 -15.15 12.43 33.85
CA GLN A 453 -15.49 11.45 32.82
C GLN A 453 -16.04 10.15 33.45
N SER A 454 -15.45 9.71 34.56
CA SER A 454 -15.96 8.55 35.32
C SER A 454 -17.41 8.73 35.77
N ILE A 455 -17.77 9.91 36.28
CA ILE A 455 -19.13 10.24 36.72
C ILE A 455 -20.10 10.20 35.55
N GLU A 456 -19.72 10.77 34.41
CA GLU A 456 -20.56 10.83 33.21
C GLU A 456 -20.83 9.43 32.63
N ILE A 457 -19.78 8.61 32.47
CA ILE A 457 -19.89 7.22 32.02
C ILE A 457 -20.79 6.40 32.95
N LYS A 458 -20.65 6.55 34.28
CA LYS A 458 -21.51 5.87 35.25
C LYS A 458 -22.97 6.31 35.14
N LYS A 459 -23.22 7.60 34.91
CA LYS A 459 -24.56 8.15 34.71
C LYS A 459 -25.22 7.57 33.46
N LEU A 460 -24.51 7.54 32.33
CA LEU A 460 -25.00 6.99 31.07
C LEU A 460 -25.24 5.48 31.17
N ASN A 461 -24.29 4.72 31.73
CA ASN A 461 -24.48 3.27 31.95
C ASN A 461 -25.71 2.96 32.82
N LYS A 462 -25.96 3.76 33.87
CA LYS A 462 -27.17 3.63 34.69
C LYS A 462 -28.43 3.92 33.90
N TYR A 463 -28.40 4.93 33.04
CA TYR A 463 -29.50 5.24 32.14
C TYR A 463 -29.79 4.06 31.19
N TYR A 464 -28.78 3.53 30.48
CA TYR A 464 -28.94 2.38 29.59
C TYR A 464 -29.49 1.14 30.31
N GLN A 465 -29.03 0.89 31.53
CA GLN A 465 -29.56 -0.20 32.36
C GLN A 465 -31.05 0.00 32.70
N ASN A 466 -31.47 1.22 33.08
CA ASN A 466 -32.86 1.51 33.42
C ASN A 466 -33.79 1.41 32.21
N GLU A 467 -33.31 1.81 31.03
CA GLU A 467 -34.06 1.74 29.77
C GLU A 467 -33.93 0.37 29.07
N ASN A 468 -33.26 -0.60 29.70
CA ASN A 468 -33.02 -1.94 29.16
C ASN A 468 -32.36 -1.94 27.76
N ILE A 469 -31.46 -0.98 27.54
CA ILE A 469 -30.63 -0.88 26.34
C ILE A 469 -29.42 -1.81 26.53
N ASN A 470 -29.22 -2.77 25.63
CA ASN A 470 -28.07 -3.70 25.66
C ASN A 470 -26.79 -3.02 25.18
N PHE A 471 -26.28 -2.06 25.96
CA PHE A 471 -25.08 -1.30 25.64
C PHE A 471 -24.29 -0.94 26.90
N LYS A 472 -22.95 -0.91 26.79
CA LYS A 472 -22.08 -0.54 27.91
C LYS A 472 -20.91 0.35 27.48
N LEU A 473 -20.75 1.46 28.21
CA LEU A 473 -19.56 2.30 28.15
C LEU A 473 -18.48 1.79 29.10
N PHE A 474 -17.25 1.71 28.59
CA PHE A 474 -16.06 1.37 29.36
C PHE A 474 -15.17 2.61 29.51
N HIS A 475 -14.81 2.94 30.75
CA HIS A 475 -13.91 4.06 31.07
C HIS A 475 -12.47 3.57 31.01
N GLY A 476 -11.73 3.90 29.96
CA GLY A 476 -10.31 3.64 29.83
C GLY A 476 -9.52 4.92 29.56
N SER A 477 -8.26 4.77 29.23
CA SER A 477 -7.41 5.88 28.77
C SER A 477 -6.29 5.34 27.88
N GLU A 478 -5.91 6.14 26.89
CA GLU A 478 -4.66 5.98 26.17
C GLU A 478 -3.53 6.63 26.99
N CYS A 479 -2.86 5.81 27.79
CA CYS A 479 -1.69 6.18 28.58
C CYS A 479 -0.44 6.27 27.71
N ASP A 480 0.25 7.39 27.79
CA ASP A 480 1.56 7.58 27.20
C ASP A 480 2.59 6.62 27.83
N ILE A 481 3.34 5.94 26.96
CA ILE A 481 4.55 5.21 27.32
C ILE A 481 5.71 6.21 27.29
N LEU A 482 6.18 6.56 28.48
CA LEU A 482 7.28 7.50 28.68
C LEU A 482 8.60 6.95 28.15
N SER A 483 9.58 7.83 28.02
CA SER A 483 10.91 7.47 27.52
C SER A 483 11.65 6.45 28.38
N ASP A 484 11.24 6.19 29.63
CA ASP A 484 11.80 5.15 30.49
C ASP A 484 10.94 3.87 30.55
N GLY A 485 9.94 3.73 29.68
CA GLY A 485 9.03 2.58 29.60
C GLY A 485 7.93 2.54 30.67
N LYS A 486 7.76 3.59 31.48
CA LYS A 486 6.62 3.69 32.40
C LYS A 486 5.40 4.30 31.71
N LEU A 487 4.22 4.01 32.26
CA LEU A 487 2.99 4.71 31.94
C LEU A 487 2.93 6.04 32.71
N ASP A 488 2.41 7.08 32.06
CA ASP A 488 2.39 8.44 32.60
C ASP A 488 1.43 8.66 33.77
N TYR A 489 0.28 7.97 33.79
CA TYR A 489 -0.63 7.99 34.94
C TYR A 489 -0.12 7.17 36.13
N SER A 490 -0.48 7.64 37.34
CA SER A 490 -0.21 6.92 38.58
C SER A 490 -0.96 5.59 38.63
N LEU A 491 -0.43 4.64 39.43
CA LEU A 491 -1.07 3.34 39.63
C LEU A 491 -2.50 3.46 40.19
N GLU A 492 -2.77 4.48 41.01
CA GLU A 492 -4.12 4.73 41.56
C GLU A 492 -5.11 5.07 40.45
N ILE A 493 -4.74 5.99 39.55
CA ILE A 493 -5.59 6.36 38.41
C ILE A 493 -5.78 5.16 37.48
N ARG A 494 -4.71 4.45 37.12
CA ARG A 494 -4.77 3.30 36.23
C ARG A 494 -5.66 2.18 36.78
N ASN A 495 -5.63 1.92 38.09
CA ASN A 495 -6.52 0.94 38.73
C ASN A 495 -8.00 1.37 38.76
N SER A 496 -8.31 2.64 38.53
CA SER A 496 -9.69 3.13 38.43
C SER A 496 -10.30 2.95 37.03
N LEU A 497 -9.47 2.61 36.04
CA LEU A 497 -9.86 2.41 34.65
C LEU A 497 -10.23 0.95 34.40
N SER A 498 -11.14 0.75 33.44
CA SER A 498 -11.53 -0.57 32.96
C SER A 498 -10.52 -1.21 32.03
N HIS A 499 -9.75 -0.39 31.30
CA HIS A 499 -8.68 -0.81 30.41
C HIS A 499 -7.68 0.35 30.25
N VAL A 500 -6.42 -0.01 30.05
CA VAL A 500 -5.34 0.94 29.74
C VAL A 500 -4.76 0.58 28.38
N ILE A 501 -4.80 1.54 27.47
CA ILE A 501 -4.12 1.46 26.19
C ILE A 501 -2.79 2.17 26.33
N GLY A 502 -1.67 1.47 26.19
CA GLY A 502 -0.35 2.08 26.22
C GLY A 502 0.14 2.44 24.83
N SER A 503 0.54 3.69 24.61
CA SER A 503 0.96 4.20 23.30
C SER A 503 2.21 5.07 23.36
N VAL A 504 3.03 5.05 22.32
CA VAL A 504 4.23 5.90 22.20
C VAL A 504 3.91 7.16 21.38
N HIS A 505 3.90 8.33 22.02
CA HIS A 505 3.75 9.62 21.32
C HIS A 505 5.02 10.48 21.32
N ALA A 506 5.93 10.29 22.29
CA ALA A 506 7.20 11.04 22.42
C ALA A 506 8.27 10.60 21.42
N LEU A 507 7.93 10.56 20.13
CA LEU A 507 8.71 9.89 19.09
C LEU A 507 10.13 10.45 18.90
N GLY A 508 10.40 11.68 19.31
CA GLY A 508 11.76 12.22 19.31
C GLY A 508 12.73 11.38 20.16
N SER A 509 12.30 10.93 21.35
CA SER A 509 13.13 10.09 22.21
C SER A 509 13.25 8.67 21.68
N TRP A 510 12.15 8.11 21.18
CA TRP A 510 12.09 6.73 20.71
C TRP A 510 12.82 6.51 19.37
N LYS A 511 12.75 7.48 18.45
CA LYS A 511 13.46 7.40 17.16
C LYS A 511 14.98 7.52 17.29
N ASN A 512 15.46 8.24 18.31
CA ASN A 512 16.88 8.46 18.53
C ASN A 512 17.52 7.39 19.42
N ARG A 513 16.76 6.35 19.77
CA ARG A 513 17.20 5.21 20.58
C ARG A 513 17.37 3.98 19.70
N ASP A 514 18.26 3.08 20.09
CA ASP A 514 18.40 1.78 19.44
C ASP A 514 17.17 0.87 19.68
N GLU A 515 16.95 -0.04 18.74
CA GLU A 515 15.84 -1.01 18.70
C GLU A 515 15.80 -1.90 19.96
N SER A 516 16.95 -2.36 20.45
CA SER A 516 17.02 -3.23 21.65
C SER A 516 16.49 -2.52 22.88
N THR A 517 16.93 -1.28 23.11
CA THR A 517 16.47 -0.49 24.26
C THR A 517 15.01 -0.05 24.11
N ASN A 518 14.54 0.26 22.89
CA ASN A 518 13.11 0.49 22.64
C ASN A 518 12.28 -0.76 22.98
N THR A 519 12.75 -1.93 22.56
CA THR A 519 12.09 -3.21 22.86
C THR A 519 12.00 -3.45 24.37
N GLU A 520 13.09 -3.25 25.11
CA GLU A 520 13.10 -3.38 26.57
C GLU A 520 12.10 -2.43 27.26
N PHE A 521 11.99 -1.19 26.80
CA PHE A 521 11.05 -0.22 27.38
C PHE A 521 9.59 -0.48 27.00
N LEU A 522 9.32 -1.02 25.80
CA LEU A 522 7.98 -1.52 25.47
C LEU A 522 7.60 -2.72 26.35
N ILE A 523 8.50 -3.68 26.51
CA ILE A 523 8.27 -4.84 27.39
C ILE A 523 7.98 -4.37 28.81
N LYS A 524 8.79 -3.46 29.35
CA LYS A 524 8.56 -2.88 30.69
C LYS A 524 7.19 -2.23 30.84
N ALA A 525 6.68 -1.55 29.80
CA ALA A 525 5.33 -0.98 29.83
C ALA A 525 4.26 -2.07 29.82
N ILE A 526 4.43 -3.09 28.97
CA ILE A 526 3.51 -4.23 28.82
C ILE A 526 3.46 -5.10 30.10
N GLU A 527 4.56 -5.20 30.84
CA GLU A 527 4.64 -5.93 32.12
C GLU A 527 3.92 -5.21 33.27
N ASP A 528 3.47 -3.97 33.09
CA ASP A 528 2.67 -3.28 34.11
C ASP A 528 1.30 -4.00 34.28
N PRO A 529 0.90 -4.38 35.51
CA PRO A 529 -0.33 -5.15 35.75
C PRO A 529 -1.63 -4.48 35.29
N THR A 530 -1.65 -3.16 35.07
CA THR A 530 -2.85 -2.47 34.57
C THR A 530 -2.91 -2.38 33.05
N PHE A 531 -1.80 -2.66 32.35
CA PHE A 531 -1.70 -2.54 30.90
C PHE A 531 -2.63 -3.56 30.22
N THR A 532 -3.48 -3.10 29.30
CA THR A 532 -4.47 -3.97 28.64
C THR A 532 -4.22 -4.11 27.14
N ILE A 533 -3.91 -3.03 26.44
CA ILE A 533 -3.79 -2.98 24.97
C ILE A 533 -2.57 -2.15 24.59
N LEU A 534 -1.75 -2.63 23.64
CA LEU A 534 -0.68 -1.83 23.03
C LEU A 534 -1.24 -1.05 21.85
N GLY A 535 -1.33 0.27 21.98
CA GLY A 535 -1.85 1.15 20.94
C GLY A 535 -0.83 1.39 19.84
N HIS A 536 -1.30 1.35 18.58
CA HIS A 536 -0.54 1.58 17.34
C HIS A 536 1.00 1.39 17.46
N PRO A 537 1.47 0.13 17.63
CA PRO A 537 2.77 -0.19 18.25
C PRO A 537 4.01 0.44 17.62
N THR A 538 3.98 0.70 16.31
CA THR A 538 5.14 1.25 15.57
C THR A 538 5.13 2.77 15.49
N GLY A 539 4.02 3.41 15.85
CA GLY A 539 3.82 4.86 15.68
C GLY A 539 3.88 5.34 14.23
N ARG A 540 3.82 4.44 13.25
CA ARG A 540 3.88 4.80 11.82
C ARG A 540 2.62 5.54 11.38
N ILE A 541 2.78 6.44 10.42
CA ILE A 541 1.70 7.11 9.70
C ILE A 541 1.93 6.81 8.23
N LEU A 542 1.00 6.10 7.58
CA LEU A 542 1.11 5.74 6.17
C LEU A 542 1.36 7.01 5.34
N GLN A 543 2.41 7.00 4.51
CA GLN A 543 2.83 8.10 3.64
C GLN A 543 3.27 9.39 4.36
N GLY A 544 3.27 9.42 5.69
CA GLY A 544 3.73 10.55 6.48
C GLY A 544 5.02 10.25 7.24
N ARG A 545 5.04 9.15 8.00
CA ARG A 545 6.09 8.87 8.97
C ARG A 545 6.34 7.37 9.10
N GLU A 546 7.57 6.94 8.85
CA GLU A 546 8.03 5.59 9.17
C GLU A 546 7.98 5.32 10.68
N GLY A 547 7.84 4.03 11.04
CA GLY A 547 7.85 3.58 12.42
C GLY A 547 9.16 3.93 13.13
N PHE A 548 9.11 4.03 14.47
CA PHE A 548 10.34 4.08 15.25
C PHE A 548 11.02 2.70 15.26
N PRO A 549 12.37 2.66 15.35
CA PRO A 549 13.13 1.41 15.27
C PRO A 549 12.87 0.49 16.45
#